data_AF-A0A8X8LCX7-F1
#
_entry.id   AF-A0A8X8LCX7-F1
#
_cell.length_a   1.000
_cell.length_b   1.000
_cell.length_c   1.000
_cell.angle_alpha   90.00
_cell.angle_beta   90.00
_cell.angle_gamma   90.00
#
_symmetry.space_group_name_H-M   'P 1'
#
loop_
_entity.id
_entity.type
_entity.pdbx_description
1 polymer ?
#
loop_
_entity_poly.entity_id
_entity_poly.type
_entity_poly.pdbx_seq_one_letter_code
_entity_poly.pdbx_strand_id
1 'polypeptide(L)'
;MKLNTLIHDLRLAIKILLHFGKQHHATLSMMQGMYVRQPLHNEMIAGIDTTLTIKPDGCLYQVTRTVYISNIPECEETWLATYGWHSNGHLIEIGGDRYCIFDAASKSMYLEILTEQGKTMIELFIKISKT
;
A
#
# COMPACT_ATOMS: atom_id res chain seq x y z
N MET A 1 3.28 -43.29 -8.42
CA MET A 1 4.11 -42.07 -8.43
C MET A 1 5.49 -42.42 -7.88
N LYS A 2 6.60 -42.01 -8.50
CA LYS A 2 7.94 -42.35 -8.00
C LYS A 2 8.25 -41.50 -6.75
N LEU A 3 8.91 -42.08 -5.74
CA LEU A 3 9.24 -41.37 -4.49
C LEU A 3 10.02 -40.07 -4.74
N ASN A 4 10.95 -40.09 -5.70
CA ASN A 4 11.76 -38.93 -6.05
C ASN A 4 10.95 -37.76 -6.63
N THR A 5 9.91 -38.06 -7.43
CA THR A 5 9.01 -37.01 -7.95
C THR A 5 8.19 -36.39 -6.82
N LEU A 6 7.70 -37.19 -5.88
CA LEU A 6 6.96 -36.68 -4.72
C LEU A 6 7.82 -35.76 -3.84
N ILE A 7 9.07 -36.13 -3.57
CA ILE A 7 10.00 -35.30 -2.77
C ILE A 7 10.32 -33.99 -3.49
N HIS A 8 10.52 -34.05 -4.81
CA HIS A 8 10.75 -32.86 -5.62
C HIS A 8 9.54 -31.90 -5.58
N ASP A 9 8.34 -32.42 -5.78
CA ASP A 9 7.11 -31.63 -5.81
C ASP A 9 6.81 -31.02 -4.43
N LEU A 10 7.05 -31.79 -3.36
CA LEU A 10 6.95 -31.27 -1.99
C LEU A 10 7.94 -30.12 -1.75
N ARG A 11 9.19 -30.24 -2.21
CA ARG A 11 10.18 -29.17 -2.10
C ARG A 11 9.75 -27.92 -2.86
N LEU A 12 9.17 -28.07 -4.05
CA LEU A 12 8.62 -26.94 -4.81
C LEU A 12 7.45 -26.28 -4.08
N ALA A 13 6.50 -27.07 -3.56
CA ALA A 13 5.37 -26.56 -2.80
C ALA A 13 5.82 -25.76 -1.57
N ILE A 14 6.81 -26.27 -0.81
CA ILE A 14 7.38 -25.57 0.35
C ILE A 14 8.03 -24.24 -0.08
N LYS A 15 8.79 -24.21 -1.17
CA LYS A 15 9.39 -22.97 -1.68
C LYS A 15 8.33 -21.92 -2.02
N ILE A 16 7.23 -22.33 -2.64
CA ILE A 16 6.11 -21.44 -2.97
C ILE A 16 5.50 -20.88 -1.69
N LEU A 17 5.16 -21.73 -0.71
CA LEU A 17 4.60 -21.30 0.58
C LEU A 17 5.51 -20.31 1.31
N LEU A 18 6.82 -20.57 1.36
CA LEU A 18 7.79 -19.67 1.97
C LEU A 18 7.88 -18.33 1.25
N HIS A 19 7.81 -18.34 -0.08
CA HIS A 19 7.81 -17.11 -0.88
C HIS A 19 6.58 -16.25 -0.58
N PHE A 20 5.39 -16.85 -0.59
CA PHE A 20 4.15 -16.17 -0.26
C PHE A 20 4.16 -15.64 1.18
N GLY A 21 4.60 -16.44 2.15
CA GLY A 21 4.72 -16.01 3.55
C GLY A 21 5.68 -14.84 3.72
N LYS A 22 6.81 -14.84 2.99
CA LYS A 22 7.77 -13.73 3.00
C LYS A 22 7.18 -12.46 2.41
N GLN A 23 6.45 -12.55 1.29
CA GLN A 23 5.76 -11.40 0.69
C GLN A 23 4.71 -10.84 1.64
N HIS A 24 3.87 -11.70 2.23
CA HIS A 24 2.86 -11.30 3.20
C HIS A 24 3.48 -10.53 4.37
N HIS A 25 4.52 -11.09 4.97
CA HIS A 25 5.22 -10.47 6.09
C HIS A 25 5.84 -9.11 5.70
N ALA A 26 6.44 -9.02 4.51
CA ALA A 26 7.01 -7.79 4.01
C ALA A 26 5.93 -6.70 3.84
N THR A 27 4.76 -7.04 3.30
CA THR A 27 3.63 -6.11 3.21
C THR A 27 3.10 -5.68 4.57
N LEU A 28 2.96 -6.61 5.52
CA LEU A 28 2.54 -6.26 6.89
C LEU A 28 3.51 -5.28 7.56
N SER A 29 4.82 -5.43 7.31
CA SER A 29 5.84 -4.50 7.84
C SER A 29 5.74 -3.09 7.23
N MET A 30 5.14 -2.98 6.04
CA MET A 30 4.88 -1.71 5.39
C MET A 30 3.62 -1.03 5.88
N MET A 31 2.57 -1.79 6.15
CA MET A 31 1.21 -1.29 6.34
C MET A 31 1.09 -0.06 7.25
N GLN A 32 1.74 -0.04 8.40
CA GLN A 32 1.69 1.10 9.32
C GLN A 32 2.81 2.11 9.06
N GLY A 33 2.47 3.40 9.12
CA GLY A 33 3.45 4.49 9.05
C GLY A 33 2.99 5.66 8.21
N MET A 34 3.93 6.58 7.95
CA MET A 34 3.72 7.76 7.13
C MET A 34 4.41 7.59 5.79
N TYR A 35 3.73 8.03 4.76
CA TYR A 35 4.18 8.01 3.38
C TYR A 35 4.12 9.41 2.79
N VAL A 36 5.01 9.70 1.86
CA VAL A 36 5.05 10.97 1.11
C VAL A 36 4.79 10.68 -0.35
N ARG A 37 3.91 11.48 -0.96
CA ARG A 37 3.64 11.38 -2.38
C ARG A 37 4.93 11.68 -3.15
N GLN A 38 5.30 10.78 -4.05
CA GLN A 38 6.33 11.02 -5.02
C GLN A 38 5.72 11.80 -6.19
N PRO A 39 6.14 13.05 -6.45
CA PRO A 39 5.62 13.81 -7.58
C PRO A 39 6.01 13.11 -8.89
N LEU A 40 5.07 13.03 -9.82
CA LEU A 40 5.38 12.67 -11.19
C LEU A 40 6.25 13.78 -11.79
N HIS A 41 7.15 13.45 -12.71
CA HIS A 41 8.19 14.36 -13.23
C HIS A 41 7.66 15.71 -13.77
N ASN A 42 6.37 15.78 -14.13
CA ASN A 42 5.69 16.97 -14.65
C ASN A 42 4.75 17.67 -13.65
N GLU A 43 4.66 17.22 -12.40
CA GLU A 43 3.71 17.71 -11.39
C GLU A 43 4.38 18.34 -10.16
N MET A 44 5.68 18.67 -10.23
CA MET A 44 6.33 19.42 -9.15
C MET A 44 5.78 20.86 -9.11
N ILE A 45 4.68 21.04 -8.39
CA ILE A 45 4.21 22.35 -7.98
C ILE A 45 4.93 22.69 -6.70
N ALA A 46 5.80 23.70 -6.76
CA ALA A 46 6.59 24.13 -5.61
C ALA A 46 5.68 24.47 -4.42
N GLY A 47 5.95 23.86 -3.27
CA GLY A 47 5.23 24.12 -2.01
C GLY A 47 3.94 23.33 -1.80
N ILE A 48 3.60 22.38 -2.68
CA ILE A 48 2.50 21.43 -2.42
C ILE A 48 3.10 20.06 -2.07
N ASP A 49 2.86 19.61 -0.84
CA ASP A 49 3.23 18.28 -0.39
C ASP A 49 1.99 17.46 -0.07
N THR A 50 2.04 16.15 -0.28
CA THR A 50 0.95 15.26 0.10
C THR A 50 1.52 14.11 0.90
N THR A 51 0.95 13.86 2.08
CA THR A 51 1.30 12.72 2.91
C THR A 51 0.12 11.78 3.06
N LEU A 52 0.41 10.53 3.35
CA LEU A 52 -0.58 9.52 3.66
C LEU A 52 -0.11 8.73 4.88
N THR A 53 -0.93 8.71 5.93
CA THR A 53 -0.64 8.05 7.19
C THR A 53 -1.60 6.89 7.38
N ILE A 54 -1.06 5.72 7.75
CA ILE A 54 -1.84 4.53 8.03
C ILE A 54 -1.61 4.13 9.48
N LYS A 55 -2.71 3.98 10.23
CA LYS A 55 -2.72 3.55 11.64
C LYS A 55 -3.68 2.37 11.82
N PRO A 56 -3.36 1.43 12.72
CA PRO A 56 -4.32 0.39 13.10
C PRO A 56 -5.50 1.02 13.87
N ASP A 57 -6.71 0.56 13.58
CA ASP A 57 -7.93 0.92 14.30
C ASP A 57 -8.76 -0.35 14.57
N GLY A 58 -8.46 -1.02 15.69
CA GLY A 58 -9.01 -2.34 16.00
C GLY A 58 -8.61 -3.40 14.97
N CYS A 59 -9.59 -3.98 14.28
CA CYS A 59 -9.36 -4.94 13.18
C CYS A 59 -9.25 -4.25 11.80
N LEU A 60 -9.36 -2.92 11.75
CA LEU A 60 -9.31 -2.10 10.55
C LEU A 60 -8.04 -1.24 10.52
N TYR A 61 -7.93 -0.46 9.46
CA TYR A 61 -6.90 0.56 9.29
C TYR A 61 -7.55 1.90 9.03
N GLN A 62 -7.14 2.91 9.80
CA GLN A 62 -7.44 4.30 9.50
C GLN A 62 -6.36 4.83 8.55
N VAL A 63 -6.80 5.33 7.41
CA VAL A 63 -5.93 5.96 6.41
C VAL A 63 -6.28 7.44 6.36
N THR A 64 -5.27 8.29 6.52
CA THR A 64 -5.40 9.74 6.51
C THR A 64 -4.48 10.32 5.44
N ARG A 65 -5.05 10.97 4.43
CA ARG A 65 -4.32 11.71 3.38
C ARG A 65 -4.38 13.20 3.71
N THR A 66 -3.23 13.85 3.73
CA THR A 66 -3.13 15.28 4.04
C THR A 66 -2.38 16.01 2.93
N VAL A 67 -2.99 17.07 2.41
CA VAL A 67 -2.36 17.99 1.46
C VAL A 67 -1.89 19.22 2.21
N TYR A 68 -0.61 19.55 2.04
CA TYR A 68 0.02 20.72 2.59
C TYR A 68 0.29 21.74 1.50
N ILE A 69 -0.03 23.00 1.76
CA ILE A 69 0.41 24.13 0.93
C ILE A 69 1.31 25.00 1.80
N SER A 70 2.57 25.15 1.40
CA SER A 70 3.58 25.89 2.17
C SER A 70 3.72 25.41 3.62
N ASN A 71 3.72 24.09 3.83
CA ASN A 71 3.74 23.40 5.14
C ASN A 71 2.51 23.60 6.03
N ILE A 72 1.43 24.18 5.52
CA ILE A 72 0.15 24.33 6.24
C ILE A 72 -0.81 23.24 5.73
N PRO A 73 -1.41 22.41 6.61
CA PRO A 73 -2.39 21.42 6.19
C PRO A 73 -3.66 22.14 5.71
N GLU A 74 -3.99 21.97 4.44
CA GLU A 74 -5.13 22.62 3.78
C GLU A 74 -6.31 21.67 3.60
N CYS A 75 -6.02 20.39 3.32
CA CYS A 75 -7.03 19.37 3.12
C CYS A 75 -6.61 18.08 3.81
N GLU A 76 -7.52 17.50 4.60
CA GLU A 76 -7.33 16.23 5.27
C GLU A 76 -8.53 15.32 4.99
N GLU A 77 -8.25 14.16 4.41
CA GLU A 77 -9.24 13.13 4.12
C GLU A 77 -8.91 11.90 4.95
N THR A 78 -9.88 11.38 5.70
CA THR A 78 -9.71 10.18 6.51
C THR A 78 -10.78 9.16 6.17
N TRP A 79 -10.36 7.91 6.00
CA TRP A 79 -11.25 6.78 5.76
C TRP A 79 -10.78 5.52 6.50
N LEU A 80 -11.70 4.56 6.65
CA LEU A 80 -11.40 3.24 7.18
C LEU A 80 -11.19 2.26 6.04
N ALA A 81 -10.28 1.32 6.23
CA ALA A 81 -9.94 0.33 5.23
C ALA A 81 -9.69 -1.07 5.85
N THR A 82 -9.99 -2.10 5.07
CA THR A 82 -9.70 -3.50 5.41
C THR A 82 -8.46 -3.99 4.66
N TYR A 83 -7.65 -4.81 5.33
CA TYR A 83 -6.52 -5.47 4.68
C TYR A 83 -6.96 -6.72 3.90
N GLY A 84 -6.58 -6.78 2.63
CA GLY A 84 -6.65 -7.97 1.80
C GLY A 84 -5.25 -8.39 1.37
N TRP A 85 -4.97 -9.69 1.35
CA TRP A 85 -3.62 -10.19 1.01
C TRP A 85 -3.45 -10.48 -0.49
N HIS A 86 -4.52 -10.51 -1.28
CA HIS A 86 -4.40 -10.78 -2.72
C HIS A 86 -3.53 -9.73 -3.42
N SER A 87 -2.73 -10.15 -4.40
CA SER A 87 -1.92 -9.27 -5.26
C SER A 87 -0.97 -8.32 -4.49
N ASN A 88 0.01 -8.87 -3.75
CA ASN A 88 1.00 -8.16 -2.93
C ASN A 88 0.46 -7.47 -1.66
N GLY A 89 -0.83 -7.64 -1.39
CA GLY A 89 -1.53 -7.08 -0.24
C GLY A 89 -1.92 -5.61 -0.43
N HIS A 90 -3.11 -5.27 0.06
CA HIS A 90 -3.73 -3.98 -0.16
C HIS A 90 -4.65 -3.58 0.98
N LEU A 91 -4.92 -2.28 1.10
CA LEU A 91 -6.04 -1.76 1.89
C LEU A 91 -7.15 -1.34 0.95
N ILE A 92 -8.36 -1.80 1.22
CA ILE A 92 -9.58 -1.41 0.49
C ILE A 92 -10.41 -0.53 1.41
N GLU A 93 -10.78 0.65 0.96
CA GLU A 93 -11.70 1.53 1.67
C GLU A 93 -13.05 0.86 1.92
N ILE A 94 -13.59 1.01 3.13
CA ILE A 94 -14.93 0.54 3.48
C ILE A 94 -15.94 1.55 2.94
N GLY A 95 -16.76 1.12 1.97
CA GLY A 95 -17.85 1.94 1.43
C GLY A 95 -17.40 3.05 0.49
N GLY A 96 -16.19 2.96 -0.04
CA GLY A 96 -15.64 3.90 -1.02
C GLY A 96 -14.79 3.21 -2.08
N ASP A 97 -14.01 4.02 -2.79
CA ASP A 97 -13.39 3.66 -4.07
C ASP A 97 -11.86 3.82 -4.06
N ARG A 98 -11.27 3.85 -2.86
CA ARG A 98 -9.82 3.99 -2.66
C ARG A 98 -9.16 2.66 -2.35
N TYR A 99 -8.05 2.39 -3.04
CA TYR A 99 -7.23 1.19 -2.85
C TYR A 99 -5.77 1.56 -2.62
N CYS A 100 -5.20 1.12 -1.50
CA CYS A 100 -3.77 1.23 -1.23
C CYS A 100 -3.09 -0.09 -1.59
N ILE A 101 -2.25 -0.12 -2.63
CA ILE A 101 -1.55 -1.32 -3.09
C ILE A 101 -0.08 -1.21 -2.68
N PHE A 102 0.43 -2.17 -1.91
CA PHE A 102 1.80 -2.12 -1.39
C PHE A 102 2.79 -2.78 -2.35
N ASP A 103 3.95 -2.12 -2.53
CA ASP A 103 5.15 -2.71 -3.09
C ASP A 103 6.24 -2.74 -2.03
N ALA A 104 6.33 -3.90 -1.36
CA ALA A 104 7.30 -4.17 -0.32
C ALA A 104 8.75 -4.17 -0.77
N ALA A 105 9.01 -4.45 -2.05
CA ALA A 105 10.38 -4.44 -2.58
C ALA A 105 10.91 -3.01 -2.69
N SER A 106 10.07 -2.10 -3.19
CA SER A 106 10.44 -0.69 -3.40
C SER A 106 10.15 0.22 -2.19
N LYS A 107 9.58 -0.33 -1.11
CA LYS A 107 9.07 0.45 0.03
C LYS A 107 8.10 1.56 -0.39
N SER A 108 7.28 1.25 -1.39
CA SER A 108 6.31 2.18 -1.98
C SER A 108 4.88 1.66 -1.87
N MET A 109 3.92 2.55 -2.09
CA MET A 109 2.51 2.25 -2.09
C MET A 109 1.82 3.06 -3.19
N TYR A 110 0.93 2.44 -3.93
CA TYR A 110 0.09 3.09 -4.92
C TYR A 110 -1.28 3.34 -4.28
N LEU A 111 -1.74 4.58 -4.31
CA LEU A 111 -3.12 4.92 -4.00
C LEU A 111 -3.87 5.02 -5.32
N GLU A 112 -4.78 4.08 -5.53
CA GLU A 112 -5.72 4.08 -6.64
C GLU A 112 -7.04 4.68 -6.17
N ILE A 113 -7.57 5.66 -6.92
CA ILE A 113 -8.87 6.29 -6.64
C ILE A 113 -9.72 6.20 -7.91
N LEU A 114 -10.86 5.53 -7.82
CA LEU A 114 -11.85 5.56 -8.90
C LEU A 114 -12.63 6.88 -8.81
N THR A 115 -12.61 7.66 -9.88
CA THR A 115 -13.39 8.90 -9.99
C THR A 115 -14.79 8.60 -10.52
N GLU A 116 -15.77 9.47 -10.22
CA GLU A 116 -17.16 9.35 -10.69
C GLU A 116 -17.31 9.19 -12.22
N GLN A 117 -16.29 9.59 -12.98
CA GLN A 117 -16.25 9.51 -14.44
C GLN A 117 -15.73 8.16 -14.95
N GLY A 118 -15.51 7.18 -14.06
CA GLY A 118 -14.92 5.88 -14.37
C GLY A 118 -13.43 5.94 -14.72
N LYS A 119 -12.77 7.07 -14.45
CA LYS A 119 -11.32 7.21 -14.61
C LYS A 119 -10.62 6.88 -13.31
N THR A 120 -9.54 6.13 -13.41
CA THR A 120 -8.67 5.81 -12.28
C THR A 120 -7.57 6.86 -12.16
N MET A 121 -7.42 7.46 -10.97
CA MET A 121 -6.25 8.24 -10.60
C MET A 121 -5.30 7.36 -9.78
N ILE A 122 -4.00 7.42 -10.08
CA ILE A 122 -2.97 6.66 -9.36
C ILE A 122 -1.94 7.65 -8.80
N GLU A 123 -1.78 7.65 -7.48
CA GLU A 123 -0.73 8.40 -6.78
C GLU A 123 0.32 7.42 -6.22
N LEU A 124 1.59 7.71 -6.43
CA LEU A 124 2.69 6.94 -5.85
C LEU A 124 3.15 7.57 -4.54
N PHE A 125 3.32 6.76 -3.51
CA PHE A 125 3.72 7.14 -2.18
C PHE A 125 4.94 6.33 -1.72
N ILE A 126 5.92 6.98 -1.10
CA ILE A 126 7.12 6.34 -0.55
C ILE A 126 7.08 6.37 0.97
N LYS A 127 7.37 5.24 1.61
CA LYS A 127 7.36 5.13 3.07
C LYS A 127 8.52 5.94 3.66
N ILE A 128 8.22 6.84 4.58
CA ILE A 128 9.27 7.48 5.39
C ILE A 128 9.78 6.45 6.39
N SER A 129 11.06 6.09 6.27
CA SER A 129 11.73 5.31 7.31
C SER A 129 11.98 6.22 8.50
N LYS A 130 11.61 5.79 9.71
CA LYS A 130 12.11 6.47 10.93
C LYS A 130 13.65 6.33 10.91
N THR A 131 14.35 7.44 10.69
CA THR A 131 15.77 7.59 11.04
C THR A 131 15.98 7.46 12.53
#